data_AF-A0A0D2ZYX9-F1
#
_entry.id   AF-A0A0D2ZYX9-F1
#
_cell.length_a   1.000
_cell.length_b   1.000
_cell.length_c   1.000
_cell.angle_alpha   90.00
_cell.angle_beta   90.00
_cell.angle_gamma   90.00
#
_symmetry.space_group_name_H-M   'P 1'
#
loop_
_entity.id
_entity.type
_entity.pdbx_description
1 polymer ?
#
loop_
_entity_poly.entity_id
_entity_poly.type
_entity_poly.pdbx_seq_one_letter_code
_entity_poly.pdbx_strand_id
1 'polypeptide(L)'
;MYALQEIEKLLRRNGDSLERFTKMPKVSESSANDSNVLILDERSYPREALLETLERDAPKMTDEQRKIFDEIIDAVTEGRGGTFFVYGFGGTGKTFLWKLLSAAIRSKGDIVLNVASSGIAS
;
A
#
# COMPACT_ATOMS: atom_id res chain seq x y z
N MET A 1 -3.89 -30.92 -8.48
CA MET A 1 -2.89 -29.94 -8.98
C MET A 1 -3.24 -28.50 -8.63
N TYR A 2 -4.53 -28.10 -8.64
CA TYR A 2 -4.99 -26.78 -8.19
C TYR A 2 -4.66 -26.41 -6.73
N ALA A 3 -4.81 -27.34 -5.79
CA ALA A 3 -4.55 -27.05 -4.36
C ALA A 3 -3.11 -26.60 -4.10
N LEU A 4 -2.14 -27.21 -4.80
CA LEU A 4 -0.72 -26.90 -4.64
C LEU A 4 -0.37 -25.51 -5.22
N GLN A 5 -1.04 -25.12 -6.30
CA GLN A 5 -0.91 -23.77 -6.88
C GLN A 5 -1.44 -22.69 -5.93
N GLU A 6 -2.57 -22.94 -5.25
CA GLU A 6 -3.11 -22.00 -4.25
C GLU A 6 -2.19 -21.88 -3.02
N ILE A 7 -1.60 -23.00 -2.58
CA ILE A 7 -0.61 -22.98 -1.49
C ILE A 7 0.64 -22.17 -1.89
N GLU A 8 1.14 -22.33 -3.12
CA GLU A 8 2.27 -21.54 -3.62
C GLU A 8 1.94 -20.04 -3.66
N LYS A 9 0.73 -19.67 -4.09
CA LYS A 9 0.28 -18.26 -4.07
C LYS A 9 0.26 -17.69 -2.65
N LEU A 10 -0.23 -18.45 -1.67
CA LEU A 10 -0.27 -18.04 -0.27
C LEU A 10 1.12 -17.91 0.34
N LEU A 11 2.04 -18.83 0.03
CA LEU A 11 3.41 -18.75 0.52
C LEU A 11 4.14 -17.55 -0.09
N ARG A 12 3.98 -17.31 -1.39
CA ARG A 12 4.59 -16.14 -2.06
C ARG A 12 4.08 -14.82 -1.52
N ARG A 13 2.80 -14.74 -1.14
CA ARG A 13 2.23 -13.58 -0.41
C ARG A 13 2.94 -13.29 0.92
N ASN A 14 3.53 -14.31 1.53
CA ASN A 14 4.26 -14.20 2.79
C ASN A 14 5.79 -14.16 2.59
N GLY A 15 6.27 -14.00 1.36
CA GLY A 15 7.70 -13.98 1.04
C GLY A 15 8.38 -15.35 1.13
N ASP A 16 7.62 -16.44 1.05
CA ASP A 16 8.12 -17.81 1.08
C ASP A 16 7.71 -18.57 -0.21
N SER A 17 8.18 -19.79 -0.41
CA SER A 17 7.81 -20.63 -1.55
C SER A 17 7.84 -22.11 -1.16
N LEU A 18 7.03 -22.94 -1.84
CA LEU A 18 7.10 -24.40 -1.74
C LEU A 18 8.49 -24.94 -2.07
N GLU A 19 9.34 -24.19 -2.77
CA GLU A 19 10.72 -24.57 -3.02
C GLU A 19 11.54 -24.81 -1.74
N ARG A 20 11.21 -24.13 -0.63
CA ARG A 20 11.85 -24.37 0.68
C ARG A 20 11.50 -25.73 1.29
N PHE A 21 10.39 -26.35 0.87
CA PHE A 21 9.89 -27.59 1.45
C PHE A 21 10.29 -28.78 0.57
N THR A 22 11.50 -29.31 0.79
CA THR A 22 12.11 -30.39 0.00
C THR A 22 11.32 -31.71 -0.06
N LYS A 23 10.39 -31.92 0.87
CA LYS A 23 9.53 -33.12 0.95
C LYS A 23 8.17 -32.95 0.26
N MET A 24 7.83 -31.76 -0.25
CA MET A 24 6.54 -31.50 -0.89
C MET A 24 6.62 -31.63 -2.42
N PRO A 25 5.51 -32.03 -3.08
CA PRO A 25 5.42 -31.93 -4.54
C PRO A 25 5.58 -30.47 -4.95
N LYS A 26 6.32 -30.21 -6.04
CA LYS A 26 6.52 -28.86 -6.58
C LYS A 26 5.48 -28.54 -7.64
N VAL A 27 5.10 -27.27 -7.74
CA VAL A 27 4.27 -26.78 -8.85
C VAL A 27 5.17 -26.69 -10.09
N SER A 28 4.71 -27.21 -11.23
CA SER A 28 5.43 -27.07 -12.50
C SER A 28 5.60 -25.60 -12.86
N GLU A 29 6.77 -25.22 -13.37
CA GLU A 29 7.10 -23.89 -13.91
C GLU A 29 6.19 -23.55 -15.09
N SER A 30 4.94 -23.22 -14.83
CA SER A 30 4.05 -22.65 -15.83
C SER A 30 3.53 -21.34 -15.28
N SER A 31 4.23 -20.27 -15.69
CA SER A 31 3.81 -18.88 -15.56
C SER A 31 3.62 -18.37 -14.12
N ALA A 32 4.53 -18.70 -13.21
CA ALA A 32 4.71 -17.86 -12.03
C ALA A 32 5.38 -16.57 -12.53
N ASN A 33 4.58 -15.55 -12.84
CA ASN A 33 5.13 -14.20 -12.97
C ASN A 33 5.91 -13.94 -11.67
N ASP A 34 7.24 -13.84 -11.75
CA ASP A 34 8.15 -13.37 -10.70
C ASP A 34 7.92 -11.88 -10.36
N SER A 35 6.68 -11.42 -10.47
CA SER A 35 6.25 -10.13 -9.99
C SER A 35 6.21 -10.19 -8.47
N ASN A 36 7.09 -9.43 -7.82
CA ASN A 36 7.04 -9.17 -6.39
C ASN A 36 5.58 -8.95 -5.95
N VAL A 37 5.08 -9.83 -5.09
CA VAL A 37 3.65 -9.86 -4.70
C VAL A 37 3.24 -8.55 -4.02
N LEU A 38 4.15 -7.90 -3.29
CA LEU A 38 3.89 -6.59 -2.68
C LEU A 38 3.66 -5.51 -3.75
N ILE A 39 4.42 -5.56 -4.86
CA ILE A 39 4.23 -4.65 -5.99
C ILE A 39 2.91 -4.95 -6.71
N LEU A 40 2.57 -6.24 -6.86
CA LEU A 40 1.32 -6.65 -7.50
C LEU A 40 0.11 -6.20 -6.69
N ASP A 41 0.10 -6.47 -5.38
CA ASP A 41 -0.98 -6.09 -4.48
C ASP A 41 -1.16 -4.56 -4.49
N GLU A 42 -0.07 -3.81 -4.44
CA GLU A 42 -0.13 -2.35 -4.48
C GLU A 42 -0.66 -1.79 -5.81
N ARG A 43 -0.35 -2.45 -6.93
CA ARG A 43 -0.90 -2.07 -8.25
C ARG A 43 -2.34 -2.55 -8.47
N SER A 44 -2.83 -3.46 -7.63
CA SER A 44 -4.17 -4.05 -7.74
C SER A 44 -5.26 -3.23 -7.04
N TYR A 45 -4.91 -2.19 -6.28
CA TYR A 45 -5.90 -1.33 -5.65
C TYR A 45 -6.82 -0.67 -6.68
N PRO A 46 -8.15 -0.63 -6.43
CA PRO A 46 -9.11 -0.03 -7.34
C PRO A 46 -8.94 1.49 -7.36
N ARG A 47 -8.37 2.03 -8.45
CA ARG A 47 -8.01 3.45 -8.56
C ARG A 47 -9.23 4.36 -8.50
N GLU A 48 -10.33 3.95 -9.12
CA GLU A 48 -11.59 4.68 -9.15
C GLU A 48 -12.17 4.81 -7.73
N ALA A 49 -12.20 3.72 -6.97
CA ALA A 49 -12.69 3.74 -5.59
C ALA A 49 -11.79 4.56 -4.64
N LEU A 50 -10.48 4.61 -4.92
CA LEU A 50 -9.55 5.49 -4.20
C LEU A 50 -9.81 6.97 -4.53
N LEU A 51 -10.07 7.31 -5.79
CA LEU A 51 -10.47 8.67 -6.20
C LEU A 51 -11.77 9.09 -5.54
N GLU A 52 -12.81 8.25 -5.57
CA GLU A 52 -14.08 8.53 -4.89
C GLU A 52 -13.88 8.76 -3.39
N THR A 53 -13.01 7.96 -2.76
CA THR A 53 -12.66 8.14 -1.35
C THR A 53 -11.98 9.49 -1.10
N LEU A 54 -11.03 9.89 -1.96
CA LEU A 54 -10.36 11.18 -1.88
C LEU A 54 -11.34 12.34 -2.06
N GLU A 55 -12.18 12.31 -3.08
CA GLU A 55 -13.15 13.37 -3.36
C GLU A 55 -14.16 13.53 -2.21
N ARG A 56 -14.61 12.41 -1.62
CA ARG A 56 -15.53 12.42 -0.48
C ARG A 56 -14.88 12.96 0.79
N ASP A 57 -13.63 12.58 1.05
CA ASP A 57 -13.01 12.79 2.36
C ASP A 57 -12.08 14.01 2.39
N ALA A 58 -11.50 14.43 1.26
CA ALA A 58 -10.65 15.63 1.21
C ALA A 58 -11.32 16.92 1.72
N PRO A 59 -12.63 17.18 1.47
CA PRO A 59 -13.31 18.34 2.04
C PRO A 59 -13.41 18.33 3.57
N LYS A 60 -13.19 17.18 4.22
CA LYS A 60 -13.25 17.03 5.69
C LYS A 60 -11.93 17.34 6.40
N MET A 61 -10.86 17.57 5.65
CA MET A 61 -9.57 17.98 6.21
C MET A 61 -9.67 19.36 6.85
N THR A 62 -9.00 19.54 8.00
CA THR A 62 -8.75 20.88 8.53
C THR A 62 -7.75 21.63 7.65
N ASP A 63 -7.69 22.96 7.77
CA ASP A 63 -6.73 23.77 7.01
C ASP A 63 -5.28 23.35 7.26
N GLU A 64 -4.96 22.92 8.49
CA GLU A 64 -3.63 22.41 8.85
C GLU A 64 -3.33 21.08 8.17
N GLN A 65 -4.27 20.13 8.20
CA GLN A 65 -4.12 18.83 7.53
C GLN A 65 -4.00 19.00 6.01
N ARG A 66 -4.76 19.93 5.44
CA ARG A 66 -4.71 20.26 4.02
C ARG A 66 -3.34 20.80 3.61
N LYS A 67 -2.77 21.73 4.38
CA LYS A 67 -1.41 22.23 4.12
C LYS A 67 -0.37 21.11 4.12
N ILE A 68 -0.43 20.21 5.11
CA ILE A 68 0.49 19.06 5.19
C ILE A 68 0.27 18.11 4.01
N PHE A 69 -0.99 17.84 3.66
CA PHE A 69 -1.33 16.99 2.54
C PHE A 69 -0.77 17.55 1.23
N ASP A 70 -1.03 18.82 0.93
CA ASP A 70 -0.60 19.47 -0.29
C ASP A 70 0.94 19.50 -0.39
N GLU A 71 1.64 19.86 0.69
CA GLU A 71 3.11 19.89 0.73
C GLU A 71 3.74 18.52 0.39
N ILE A 72 3.21 17.43 0.97
CA ILE A 72 3.71 16.08 0.72
C ILE A 72 3.36 15.62 -0.70
N ILE A 73 2.13 15.86 -1.16
CA ILE A 73 1.70 15.45 -2.50
C ILE A 73 2.48 16.19 -3.58
N ASP A 74 2.78 17.48 -3.38
CA ASP A 74 3.60 18.26 -4.31
C ASP A 74 5.03 17.74 -4.34
N ALA A 75 5.63 17.46 -3.17
CA ALA A 75 6.98 16.86 -3.11
C ALA A 75 7.08 15.51 -3.82
N VAL A 76 6.04 14.66 -3.72
CA VAL A 76 5.97 13.38 -4.43
C VAL A 76 5.75 13.59 -5.92
N THR A 77 4.80 14.46 -6.31
CA THR A 77 4.43 14.69 -7.72
C THR A 77 5.57 15.35 -8.50
N GLU A 78 6.32 16.24 -7.89
CA GLU A 78 7.49 16.89 -8.49
C GLU A 78 8.76 16.01 -8.44
N GLY A 79 8.70 14.86 -7.77
CA GLY A 79 9.87 13.99 -7.61
C GLY A 79 11.00 14.62 -6.78
N ARG A 80 10.72 15.67 -6.00
CA ARG A 80 11.70 16.31 -5.09
C ARG A 80 12.16 15.35 -4.00
N GLY A 81 11.29 14.42 -3.60
CA GLY A 81 11.49 13.58 -2.44
C GLY A 81 11.51 14.39 -1.15
N GLY A 82 11.86 13.74 -0.03
CA GLY A 82 11.97 14.42 1.27
C GLY A 82 11.67 13.49 2.44
N THR A 83 11.90 14.01 3.65
CA THR A 83 11.47 13.36 4.90
C THR A 83 10.64 14.35 5.68
N PHE A 84 9.41 13.96 6.00
CA PHE A 84 8.43 14.82 6.67
C PHE A 84 8.14 14.27 8.06
N PHE A 85 8.09 15.17 9.05
CA PHE A 85 7.67 14.83 10.39
C PHE A 85 6.31 15.47 10.68
N VAL A 86 5.27 14.64 10.74
CA VAL A 86 3.92 15.09 11.05
C VAL A 86 3.68 14.96 12.56
N TYR A 87 3.64 16.10 13.24
CA TYR A 87 3.36 16.16 14.68
C TYR A 87 1.89 16.49 14.94
N GLY A 88 1.30 15.82 15.93
CA GLY A 88 -0.03 16.16 16.43
C GLY A 88 -0.39 15.34 17.66
N PHE A 89 -1.17 15.91 18.57
CA PHE A 89 -1.65 15.21 19.77
C PHE A 89 -2.50 13.96 19.42
N GLY A 90 -2.74 13.09 20.39
CA GLY A 90 -3.69 11.98 20.21
C GLY A 90 -5.04 12.50 19.73
N GLY A 91 -5.71 11.77 18.82
CA GLY A 91 -7.03 12.17 18.30
C GLY A 91 -7.04 13.22 17.19
N THR A 92 -5.89 13.75 16.76
CA THR A 92 -5.78 14.78 15.69
C THR A 92 -5.99 14.25 14.26
N GLY A 93 -6.51 13.03 14.09
CA GLY A 93 -6.80 12.49 12.76
C GLY A 93 -5.56 12.16 11.90
N LYS A 94 -4.39 11.88 12.50
CA LYS A 94 -3.20 11.48 11.74
C LYS A 94 -3.47 10.27 10.82
N THR A 95 -4.20 9.27 11.31
CA THR A 95 -4.62 8.11 10.49
C THR A 95 -5.47 8.54 9.29
N PHE A 96 -6.35 9.53 9.47
CA PHE A 96 -7.16 10.07 8.39
C PHE A 96 -6.29 10.74 7.32
N LEU A 97 -5.29 11.54 7.73
CA LEU A 97 -4.33 12.14 6.81
C LEU A 97 -3.51 11.07 6.05
N TRP A 98 -2.99 10.05 6.73
CA TRP A 98 -2.24 8.96 6.09
C TRP A 98 -3.08 8.17 5.08
N LYS A 99 -4.35 7.93 5.40
CA LYS A 99 -5.30 7.28 4.48
C LYS A 99 -5.48 8.10 3.20
N LEU A 100 -5.65 9.41 3.32
CA LEU A 100 -5.79 10.31 2.16
C LEU A 100 -4.50 10.38 1.33
N LEU A 101 -3.33 10.54 1.97
CA LEU A 101 -2.04 10.53 1.27
C LEU A 101 -1.85 9.23 0.48
N SER A 102 -2.14 8.10 1.13
CA SER A 102 -2.04 6.79 0.49
C SER A 102 -2.97 6.67 -0.71
N ALA A 103 -4.24 7.09 -0.55
CA ALA A 103 -5.21 7.03 -1.63
C ALA A 103 -4.81 7.93 -2.82
N ALA A 104 -4.27 9.12 -2.55
CA ALA A 104 -3.87 10.10 -3.58
C ALA A 104 -2.69 9.62 -4.43
N ILE A 105 -1.75 8.91 -3.81
CA ILE A 105 -0.60 8.35 -4.52
C ILE A 105 -1.02 7.06 -5.24
N ARG A 106 -1.75 6.17 -4.57
CA ARG A 106 -2.24 4.90 -5.17
C ARG A 106 -3.19 5.11 -6.34
N SER A 107 -4.03 6.14 -6.32
CA SER A 107 -4.94 6.43 -7.43
C SER A 107 -4.20 6.78 -8.73
N LYS A 108 -2.98 7.32 -8.62
CA LYS A 108 -2.08 7.55 -9.76
C LYS A 108 -1.40 6.27 -10.27
N GLY A 109 -1.49 5.18 -9.50
CA GLY A 109 -0.84 3.91 -9.79
C GLY A 109 0.55 3.75 -9.19
N ASP A 110 0.95 4.69 -8.34
CA ASP A 110 2.22 4.66 -7.61
C ASP A 110 2.14 3.78 -6.37
N ILE A 111 3.30 3.46 -5.79
CA ILE A 111 3.45 2.51 -4.70
C ILE A 111 3.64 3.23 -3.37
N VAL A 112 2.81 2.89 -2.37
CA VAL A 112 2.87 3.42 -1.00
C VAL A 112 3.05 2.29 0.00
N LEU A 113 4.16 2.31 0.72
CA LEU A 113 4.43 1.38 1.82
C LEU A 113 4.07 2.01 3.17
N ASN A 114 2.90 1.66 3.72
CA ASN A 114 2.51 2.07 5.06
C ASN A 114 3.11 1.13 6.09
N VAL A 115 3.83 1.69 7.07
CA VAL A 115 4.47 0.92 8.15
C VAL A 115 4.06 1.51 9.50
N ALA A 116 3.77 0.64 10.45
CA ALA A 116 3.53 1.00 11.84
C ALA A 116 4.44 0.19 12.75
N SER A 117 5.06 0.83 13.75
CA SER A 117 5.98 0.16 14.67
C SER A 117 5.28 -0.76 15.67
N SER A 118 3.96 -0.62 15.83
CA SER A 118 3.10 -1.55 16.58
C SER A 118 1.90 -1.94 15.71
N GLY A 119 1.49 -3.20 15.77
CA GLY A 119 0.41 -3.78 14.94
C GLY A 119 -1.00 -3.25 15.23
N ILE A 120 -1.14 -2.03 15.73
CA ILE A 120 -2.40 -1.37 16.12
C ILE A 120 -2.70 -0.15 15.22
N ALA A 121 -2.01 0.00 14.08
CA ALA A 121 -2.40 0.98 13.08
C ALA A 121 -3.00 0.27 11.85
N SER A 122 -4.27 0.58 11.59
CA SER A 122 -5.08 0.22 10.41
C SER A 122 -5.44 1.51 9.69
#